data_AF-A0A2N5GMG8-F1
#
_entry.id   AF-A0A2N5GMG8-F1
#
_cell.length_a   1.000
_cell.length_b   1.000
_cell.length_c   1.000
_cell.angle_alpha   90.00
_cell.angle_beta   90.00
_cell.angle_gamma   90.00
#
_symmetry.space_group_name_H-M   'P 1'
#
loop_
_entity.id
_entity.type
_entity.pdbx_description
1 polymer ?
#
loop_
_entity_poly.entity_id
_entity_poly.type
_entity_poly.pdbx_seq_one_letter_code
_entity_poly.pdbx_strand_id
1 'polypeptide(L)'
;MISIEALSKFFKVPKRSVGLREAAKSLFYREYTTAEALKDISFSIKPGEIVGYIGPNGAGKSTTIKVMSAILVPDSGTCSIRVYSGHIPAHEAIEQIIVQTAWLAILIGLGKIAMDKALRKLVVQGG
;
A
#
# COMPACT_ATOMS: atom_id res chain seq x y z
N MET A 1 1.42 -20.09 5.66
CA MET A 1 1.62 -20.46 4.24
C MET A 1 1.22 -19.28 3.40
N ILE A 2 2.04 -18.94 2.41
CA ILE A 2 1.78 -17.86 1.46
C ILE A 2 1.62 -18.51 0.08
N SER A 3 0.59 -18.13 -0.67
CA SER A 3 0.37 -18.56 -2.06
C SER A 3 0.12 -17.34 -2.94
N ILE A 4 0.78 -17.29 -4.09
CA ILE A 4 0.62 -16.26 -5.10
C ILE A 4 0.39 -16.96 -6.43
N GLU A 5 -0.66 -16.55 -7.15
CA GLU A 5 -1.04 -17.12 -8.45
C GLU A 5 -1.31 -15.99 -9.45
N ALA A 6 -0.61 -16.04 -10.59
CA ALA A 6 -0.73 -15.14 -11.73
C ALA A 6 -0.73 -13.63 -11.39
N LEU A 7 0.09 -13.23 -10.40
CA LEU A 7 0.05 -11.89 -9.85
C LEU A 7 0.65 -10.86 -10.81
N SER A 8 -0.15 -9.86 -11.17
CA SER A 8 0.28 -8.75 -12.03
C SER A 8 -0.08 -7.39 -11.46
N LYS A 9 0.79 -6.40 -11.73
CA LYS A 9 0.62 -5.02 -11.27
C LYS A 9 1.20 -4.04 -12.26
N PHE A 10 0.42 -3.02 -12.58
CA PHE A 10 0.73 -1.92 -13.46
C PHE A 10 0.61 -0.58 -12.71
N PHE A 11 1.44 0.38 -13.08
CA PHE A 11 1.36 1.76 -12.58
C PHE A 11 1.24 2.74 -13.74
N LYS A 12 0.38 3.75 -13.59
CA LYS A 12 0.35 4.89 -14.49
C LYS A 12 1.45 5.87 -14.11
N VAL A 13 2.47 5.97 -14.96
CA VAL A 13 3.62 6.86 -14.77
C VAL A 13 3.48 8.04 -15.72
N PRO A 14 3.57 9.29 -15.26
CA PRO A 14 3.52 10.43 -16.16
C PRO A 14 4.69 10.38 -17.14
N LYS A 15 4.40 10.58 -18.42
CA LYS A 15 5.43 10.64 -19.46
C LYS A 15 6.22 11.93 -19.26
N ARG A 16 7.54 11.82 -19.05
CA ARG A 16 8.43 12.98 -19.00
C ARG A 16 8.76 13.38 -20.43
N SER A 17 8.04 14.35 -20.98
CA SER A 17 8.41 15.01 -22.22
C SER A 17 9.40 16.14 -21.93
N VAL A 18 10.46 16.23 -22.71
CA VAL A 18 11.52 17.25 -22.59
C VAL A 18 11.25 18.35 -23.60
N GLY A 19 11.25 19.62 -23.17
CA GLY A 19 11.14 20.80 -24.04
C GLY A 19 10.10 21.82 -23.57
N LEU A 20 10.34 23.12 -23.87
CA LEU A 20 9.51 24.24 -23.43
C LEU A 20 8.04 24.13 -23.91
N ARG A 21 7.85 23.69 -25.17
CA ARG A 21 6.52 23.48 -25.78
C ARG A 21 5.75 22.33 -25.15
N GLU A 22 6.45 21.26 -24.79
CA GLU A 22 5.85 20.10 -24.13
C GLU A 22 5.52 20.38 -22.66
N ALA A 23 6.31 21.22 -21.98
CA ALA A 23 5.98 21.71 -20.65
C ALA A 23 4.68 22.55 -20.67
N ALA A 24 4.54 23.47 -21.64
CA ALA A 24 3.32 24.26 -21.82
C ALA A 24 2.10 23.38 -22.15
N LYS A 25 2.25 22.37 -23.03
CA LYS A 25 1.20 21.36 -23.28
C LYS A 25 0.84 20.56 -22.04
N SER A 26 1.82 20.18 -21.22
CA SER A 26 1.59 19.37 -20.02
C SER A 26 0.74 20.06 -18.94
N LEU A 27 0.63 21.40 -18.99
CA LEU A 27 -0.29 22.18 -18.15
C LEU A 27 -1.76 21.98 -18.54
N PHE A 28 -2.05 21.65 -19.80
CA PHE A 28 -3.40 21.42 -20.32
C PHE A 28 -3.73 19.94 -20.50
N TYR A 29 -2.75 19.10 -20.84
CA TYR A 29 -2.93 17.67 -21.07
C TYR A 29 -1.72 16.86 -20.55
N ARG A 30 -1.92 16.08 -19.48
CA ARG A 30 -0.89 15.22 -18.91
C ARG A 30 -0.97 13.83 -19.55
N GLU A 31 0.06 13.45 -20.32
CA GLU A 31 0.20 12.10 -20.85
C GLU A 31 0.73 11.13 -19.78
N TYR A 32 0.14 9.94 -19.72
CA TYR A 32 0.58 8.85 -18.86
C TYR A 32 0.99 7.65 -19.70
N THR A 33 2.04 6.96 -19.27
CA THR A 33 2.41 5.63 -19.78
C THR A 33 2.15 4.59 -18.70
N THR A 34 1.94 3.34 -19.09
CA THR A 34 1.75 2.23 -18.17
C THR A 34 3.08 1.52 -17.96
N ALA A 35 3.55 1.47 -16.71
CA ALA A 35 4.71 0.69 -16.31
C ALA A 35 4.27 -0.64 -15.70
N GLU A 36 4.71 -1.76 -16.28
CA GLU A 36 4.50 -3.11 -15.76
C GLU A 36 5.49 -3.37 -14.61
N ALA A 37 4.97 -3.44 -13.38
CA ALA A 37 5.78 -3.66 -12.19
C ALA A 37 5.86 -5.12 -11.77
N LEU A 38 4.78 -5.89 -12.00
CA LEU A 38 4.72 -7.34 -11.78
C LEU A 38 3.98 -7.96 -12.97
N LYS A 39 4.48 -9.10 -13.45
CA LYS A 39 3.92 -9.83 -14.58
C LYS A 39 3.82 -11.31 -14.26
N ASP A 40 2.60 -11.80 -14.11
CA ASP A 40 2.27 -13.22 -14.01
C ASP A 40 3.15 -14.00 -13.02
N ILE A 41 3.32 -13.46 -11.82
CA ILE A 41 4.18 -14.06 -10.80
C ILE A 41 3.37 -15.12 -10.04
N SER A 42 3.89 -16.35 -9.99
CA SER A 42 3.28 -17.45 -9.25
C SER A 42 4.33 -18.17 -8.39
N PHE A 43 4.09 -18.26 -7.08
CA PHE A 43 4.91 -19.04 -6.15
C PHE A 43 4.19 -19.29 -4.83
N SER A 44 4.66 -20.28 -4.07
CA SER A 44 4.17 -20.58 -2.72
C SER A 44 5.31 -20.69 -1.73
N ILE A 45 5.11 -20.20 -0.51
CA ILE A 45 6.07 -20.29 0.60
C ILE A 45 5.43 -21.08 1.74
N LYS A 46 6.12 -22.14 2.18
CA LYS A 46 5.65 -23.01 3.26
C LYS A 46 5.87 -22.36 4.63
N PRO A 47 5.10 -22.73 5.67
CA PRO A 47 5.37 -22.28 7.03
C PRO A 47 6.79 -22.66 7.47
N GLY A 48 7.52 -21.71 8.06
CA GLY A 48 8.90 -21.92 8.52
C GLY A 48 9.97 -21.83 7.42
N GLU A 49 9.59 -21.61 6.16
CA GLU A 49 10.53 -21.44 5.06
C GLU A 49 11.07 -20.00 5.00
N ILE A 50 12.38 -19.87 4.82
CA ILE A 50 13.05 -18.58 4.60
C ILE A 50 13.41 -18.49 3.12
N VAL A 51 12.87 -17.49 2.44
CA VAL A 51 13.08 -17.28 1.00
C VAL A 51 13.77 -15.94 0.76
N GLY A 52 14.87 -15.98 0.00
CA GLY A 52 15.53 -14.77 -0.49
C GLY A 52 14.90 -14.29 -1.80
N TYR A 53 14.38 -13.07 -1.82
CA TYR A 53 13.78 -12.47 -3.03
C TYR A 53 14.69 -11.37 -3.58
N ILE A 54 15.48 -11.70 -4.61
CA ILE A 54 16.56 -10.87 -5.15
C ILE A 54 16.35 -10.55 -6.64
N GLY A 55 17.02 -9.50 -7.13
CA GLY A 55 16.91 -9.03 -8.52
C GLY A 55 17.33 -7.57 -8.68
N PRO A 56 17.45 -7.06 -9.92
CA PRO A 56 17.89 -5.70 -10.19
C PRO A 56 16.90 -4.63 -9.70
N ASN A 57 17.34 -3.37 -9.64
CA ASN A 57 16.45 -2.24 -9.33
C ASN A 57 15.35 -2.14 -10.39
N GLY A 58 14.11 -1.94 -9.95
CA GLY A 58 12.95 -1.90 -10.84
C GLY A 58 12.32 -3.27 -11.15
N ALA A 59 12.90 -4.39 -10.71
CA ALA A 59 12.35 -5.75 -10.96
C ALA A 59 11.04 -6.09 -10.22
N GLY A 60 10.38 -5.12 -9.57
CA GLY A 60 9.12 -5.36 -8.87
C GLY A 60 9.23 -5.87 -7.43
N LYS A 61 10.43 -6.11 -6.88
CA LYS A 61 10.61 -6.71 -5.54
C LYS A 61 9.78 -6.07 -4.42
N SER A 62 9.94 -4.76 -4.22
CA SER A 62 9.21 -4.01 -3.21
C SER A 62 7.71 -3.95 -3.52
N THR A 63 7.33 -4.03 -4.79
CA THR A 63 5.92 -4.10 -5.21
C THR A 63 5.31 -5.44 -4.78
N THR A 64 5.99 -6.57 -5.00
CA THR A 64 5.54 -7.90 -4.53
C THR A 64 5.38 -7.91 -3.01
N ILE A 65 6.36 -7.37 -2.28
CA ILE A 65 6.29 -7.28 -0.81
C ILE A 65 5.09 -6.43 -0.38
N LYS A 66 4.81 -5.30 -1.04
CA LYS A 66 3.65 -4.46 -0.74
C LYS A 66 2.32 -5.17 -1.01
N VAL A 67 2.26 -6.02 -2.03
CA VAL A 67 1.06 -6.84 -2.29
C VAL A 67 0.89 -7.90 -1.22
N MET A 68 1.95 -8.63 -0.88
CA MET A 68 1.95 -9.61 0.20
C MET A 68 1.60 -8.97 1.55
N SER A 69 2.10 -7.77 1.85
CA SER A 69 1.77 -7.08 3.09
C SER A 69 0.37 -6.45 3.08
N ALA A 70 -0.43 -6.69 2.03
CA ALA A 70 -1.75 -6.08 1.87
C ALA A 70 -1.71 -4.55 2.03
N ILE A 71 -0.68 -3.91 1.46
CA ILE A 71 -0.59 -2.44 1.32
C ILE A 71 -0.98 -2.03 -0.10
N LEU A 72 -0.83 -2.95 -1.07
CA LEU A 72 -1.08 -2.69 -2.48
C LEU A 72 -1.98 -3.79 -3.06
N VAL A 73 -3.11 -3.39 -3.66
CA VAL A 73 -3.99 -4.31 -4.39
C VAL A 73 -3.33 -4.67 -5.73
N PRO A 74 -3.21 -5.95 -6.11
CA PRO A 74 -2.79 -6.34 -7.46
C PRO A 74 -3.87 -5.96 -8.48
N ASP A 75 -3.50 -5.82 -9.76
CA ASP A 75 -4.48 -5.57 -10.81
C ASP A 75 -5.10 -6.86 -11.36
N SER A 76 -4.38 -7.98 -11.22
CA SER A 76 -4.88 -9.33 -11.51
C SER A 76 -4.08 -10.38 -10.73
N GLY A 77 -4.62 -11.60 -10.70
CA GLY A 77 -4.08 -12.71 -9.90
C GLY A 77 -4.54 -12.67 -8.45
N THR A 78 -4.07 -13.64 -7.66
CA THR A 78 -4.44 -13.79 -6.26
C THR A 78 -3.20 -13.86 -5.38
N CYS A 79 -3.32 -13.32 -4.17
CA CYS A 79 -2.32 -13.44 -3.12
C CYS A 79 -3.04 -13.79 -1.81
N SER A 80 -2.62 -14.91 -1.24
CA SER A 80 -3.26 -15.58 -0.13
C SER A 80 -2.26 -15.81 0.99
N ILE A 81 -2.57 -15.32 2.19
CA ILE A 81 -1.70 -15.45 3.36
C ILE A 81 -2.49 -16.08 4.50
N ARG A 82 -2.02 -17.24 4.96
CA ARG A 82 -2.55 -17.87 6.17
C ARG A 82 -1.85 -17.29 7.39
N VAL A 83 -2.61 -16.55 8.20
CA VAL A 83 -2.21 -16.00 9.50
C VAL A 83 -2.68 -16.97 10.59
N TYR A 84 -2.08 -16.96 11.78
CA TYR A 84 -2.37 -17.91 12.87
C TYR A 84 -3.85 -17.96 13.35
N SER A 85 -4.73 -17.09 12.84
CA SER A 85 -6.17 -17.07 13.14
C SER A 85 -7.09 -17.33 11.94
N GLY A 86 -6.57 -17.64 10.74
CA GLY A 86 -7.38 -17.86 9.54
C GLY A 86 -6.68 -17.56 8.21
N HIS A 87 -7.39 -17.72 7.10
CA HIS A 87 -6.93 -17.34 5.76
C HIS A 87 -7.53 -15.98 5.38
N ILE A 88 -6.70 -15.02 4.97
CA ILE A 88 -7.17 -13.69 4.58
C ILE A 88 -6.62 -13.39 3.16
N PRO A 89 -7.50 -13.16 2.15
CA PRO A 89 -7.10 -12.68 0.84
C PRO A 89 -6.48 -11.27 0.94
N ALA A 90 -5.46 -10.97 0.13
CA ALA A 90 -4.76 -9.69 0.20
C ALA A 90 -5.66 -8.46 -0.05
N HIS A 91 -6.68 -8.58 -0.89
CA HIS A 91 -7.63 -7.48 -1.17
C HIS A 91 -8.52 -7.16 0.04
N GLU A 92 -8.98 -8.17 0.78
CA GLU A 92 -9.75 -8.00 2.02
C GLU A 92 -8.87 -7.53 3.19
N ALA A 93 -7.61 -8.00 3.24
CA ALA A 93 -6.65 -7.56 4.24
C ALA A 93 -6.36 -6.06 4.13
N ILE A 94 -6.37 -5.47 2.92
CA ILE A 94 -6.23 -4.03 2.72
C ILE A 94 -7.37 -3.28 3.39
N GLU A 95 -8.62 -3.73 3.20
CA GLU A 95 -9.77 -3.11 3.87
C GLU A 95 -9.64 -3.23 5.39
N GLN A 96 -9.26 -4.40 5.93
CA GLN A 96 -9.07 -4.58 7.37
C GLN A 96 -7.93 -3.72 7.92
N ILE A 97 -6.78 -3.66 7.24
CA ILE A 97 -5.64 -2.83 7.63
C ILE A 97 -6.01 -1.36 7.57
N ILE A 98 -6.64 -0.89 6.49
CA ILE A 98 -7.05 0.52 6.35
C ILE A 98 -8.08 0.87 7.42
N VAL A 99 -9.11 0.04 7.62
CA VAL A 99 -10.14 0.27 8.64
C VAL A 99 -9.53 0.30 10.03
N GLN A 100 -8.61 -0.61 10.34
CA GLN A 100 -7.99 -0.69 11.66
C GLN A 100 -6.99 0.45 11.92
N THR A 101 -6.22 0.85 10.90
CA THR A 101 -5.29 1.98 10.99
C THR A 101 -6.05 3.32 11.05
N ALA A 102 -7.13 3.46 10.28
CA ALA A 102 -7.99 4.63 10.30
C ALA A 102 -8.73 4.75 11.65
N TRP A 103 -9.29 3.66 12.17
CA TRP A 103 -9.89 3.63 13.51
C TRP A 103 -8.88 4.00 14.60
N LEU A 104 -7.67 3.44 14.54
CA LEU A 104 -6.61 3.76 15.49
C LEU A 104 -6.22 5.25 15.42
N ALA A 105 -6.10 5.82 14.22
CA ALA A 105 -5.82 7.23 14.03
C ALA A 105 -6.96 8.13 14.56
N ILE A 106 -8.23 7.74 14.37
CA ILE A 106 -9.40 8.43 14.90
C ILE A 106 -9.42 8.36 16.44
N LEU A 107 -9.16 7.19 17.03
CA LEU A 107 -9.09 7.03 18.49
C LEU A 107 -7.98 7.89 19.12
N ILE A 108 -6.79 7.91 18.50
CA ILE A 108 -5.68 8.76 18.94
C ILE A 108 -6.03 10.24 18.75
N GLY A 109 -6.67 10.61 17.64
CA GLY A 109 -7.11 11.97 17.35
C GLY A 109 -8.17 12.49 18.33
N LEU A 110 -9.19 11.68 18.63
CA LEU A 110 -10.22 11.99 19.63
C LEU A 110 -9.63 12.10 21.03
N GLY A 111 -8.68 11.24 21.38
CA GLY A 111 -7.93 11.32 22.64
C GLY A 111 -7.14 12.64 22.76
N LYS A 112 -6.47 13.08 21.69
CA LYS A 112 -5.76 14.37 21.69
C LYS A 112 -6.71 15.56 21.85
N ILE A 113 -7.86 15.55 21.16
CA ILE A 113 -8.84 16.65 21.25
C ILE A 113 -9.46 16.70 22.66
N ALA A 114 -9.81 15.55 23.24
CA ALA A 114 -10.35 15.48 24.59
C ALA A 114 -9.32 15.96 25.63
N MET A 115 -8.05 15.57 25.49
CA MET A 115 -6.94 16.01 26.33
C MET A 115 -6.72 17.52 26.24
N ASP A 116 -6.74 18.10 25.03
CA ASP A 116 -6.54 19.54 24.82
C ASP A 116 -7.68 20.37 25.44
N LYS A 117 -8.91 19.85 25.36
CA LYS A 117 -10.08 20.47 26.03
C LYS A 117 -10.00 20.37 27.56
N ALA A 118 -9.49 19.25 28.08
CA ALA A 118 -9.27 19.07 29.52
C ALA A 118 -8.16 19.99 30.05
N LEU A 119 -7.03 20.08 29.34
CA LEU A 119 -5.92 20.97 29.66
C LEU A 119 -6.35 22.44 29.62
N ARG A 120 -7.12 22.87 28.61
CA ARG A 120 -7.67 24.24 28.54
C ARG A 120 -8.62 24.55 29.70
N LYS A 121 -9.45 23.60 30.13
CA LYS A 121 -10.32 23.79 31.30
C LYS A 121 -9.53 23.88 32.61
N LEU A 122 -8.48 23.09 32.77
CA LEU A 122 -7.63 23.11 33.97
C LEU A 122 -6.78 24.38 34.06
N VAL A 123 -6.31 24.91 32.93
CA VAL A 123 -5.57 26.19 32.88
C VAL A 123 -6.46 27.40 33.19
N VAL A 124 -7.75 27.36 32.82
CA VAL A 124 -8.70 28.47 33.07
C VAL A 124 -9.21 28.52 34.52
N GLN A 125 -9.14 27.41 35.27
CA GLN A 125 -9.59 27.36 36.67
C GLN A 125 -8.47 27.60 37.69
N GLY A 126 -7.23 27.80 37.26
CA GLY A 126 -6.06 28.03 38.12
C GLY A 126 -5.52 29.46 38.12
N GLY A 127 -6.28 30.44 37.61
CA GLY A 127 -5.92 31.87 37.56
C GLY A 127 -6.91 32.74 38.31
#